data_AF-A0A1G6RW86-F1
#
_entry.id   AF-A0A1G6RW86-F1
#
_cell.length_a   1.000
_cell.length_b   1.000
_cell.length_c   1.000
_cell.angle_alpha   90.00
_cell.angle_beta   90.00
_cell.angle_gamma   90.00
#
_symmetry.space_group_name_H-M   'P 1'
#
loop_
_entity.id
_entity.type
_entity.pdbx_description
1 polymer ?
#
loop_
_entity_poly.entity_id
_entity_poly.type
_entity_poly.pdbx_seq_one_letter_code
_entity_poly.pdbx_strand_id
1 'polypeptide(L)'
;MTRFILLFVTFFYTISAVNAQESFIGDINYQLLEKYVDLALKNYPKRKMYKASELSAKAKIGVAKATYLDAFTASYNYSPNNAARYNTANPYTLNGIQFGIYFNIGILFRTPALVRQAKEEHNEKFYQAQEYDILLRSEVKKTYYEYLRESADLRVKAQTYIDNKAASDGLRYKFEKGEVSLDDYTKAKTLTSYANSERLLAELNLLKAKEELEALIGEELKNVK
;
A
#
# COMPACT_ATOMS: atom_id res chain seq x y z
N MET A 1 41.04 -4.78 -52.43
CA MET A 1 40.34 -3.80 -51.56
C MET A 1 38.95 -4.23 -51.13
N THR A 2 38.18 -4.96 -51.95
CA THR A 2 36.83 -5.44 -51.60
C THR A 2 36.74 -6.42 -50.42
N ARG A 3 37.79 -7.22 -50.16
CA ARG A 3 37.84 -8.15 -49.02
C ARG A 3 37.99 -7.48 -47.65
N PHE A 4 38.61 -6.29 -47.58
CA PHE A 4 38.74 -5.54 -46.33
C PHE A 4 37.44 -4.82 -45.94
N ILE A 5 36.61 -4.44 -46.92
CA ILE A 5 35.33 -3.78 -46.69
C ILE A 5 34.30 -4.77 -46.09
N LEU A 6 34.31 -6.02 -46.56
CA LEU A 6 33.43 -7.07 -46.03
C LEU A 6 33.72 -7.42 -44.56
N LEU A 7 35.00 -7.44 -44.16
CA LEU A 7 35.42 -7.67 -42.77
C LEU A 7 35.01 -6.54 -41.83
N PHE A 8 35.03 -5.30 -42.32
CA PHE A 8 34.64 -4.12 -41.55
C PHE A 8 33.12 -4.06 -41.32
N VAL A 9 32.31 -4.48 -42.30
CA VAL A 9 30.84 -4.51 -42.18
C VAL A 9 30.37 -5.62 -41.21
N THR A 10 31.05 -6.77 -41.15
CA THR A 10 30.75 -7.81 -40.16
C THR A 10 31.11 -7.41 -38.72
N PHE A 11 32.15 -6.59 -38.53
CA PHE A 11 32.55 -6.13 -37.20
C PHE A 11 31.57 -5.11 -36.59
N PHE A 12 30.91 -4.29 -37.43
CA PHE A 12 29.89 -3.35 -36.96
C PHE A 12 28.57 -4.02 -36.55
N TYR A 13 28.24 -5.19 -37.11
CA TYR A 13 27.04 -5.94 -36.70
C TYR A 13 27.20 -6.66 -35.35
N THR A 14 28.43 -6.95 -34.91
CA THR A 14 28.68 -7.61 -33.62
C THR A 14 28.67 -6.67 -32.41
N ILE A 15 28.78 -5.35 -32.63
CA ILE A 15 28.82 -4.36 -31.53
C ILE A 15 27.42 -4.06 -30.97
N SER A 16 26.34 -4.34 -31.73
CA SER A 16 24.96 -4.08 -31.29
C SER A 16 24.38 -5.13 -30.33
N ALA A 17 25.12 -6.21 -30.03
CA ALA A 17 24.66 -7.30 -29.17
C ALA A 17 25.22 -7.26 -27.72
N VAL A 18 25.96 -6.21 -27.36
CA VAL A 18 26.48 -6.03 -25.99
C VAL A 18 25.48 -5.23 -25.15
N ASN A 19 24.32 -5.83 -24.87
CA ASN A 19 23.37 -5.34 -23.85
C ASN A 19 23.26 -6.33 -22.68
N ALA A 20 24.35 -7.02 -22.34
CA ALA A 20 24.46 -7.78 -21.09
C ALA A 20 24.93 -6.87 -19.95
N GLN A 21 24.25 -5.74 -19.74
CA GLN A 21 24.17 -5.17 -18.40
C GLN A 21 23.05 -5.96 -17.71
N GLU A 22 23.36 -6.74 -16.68
CA GLU A 22 22.37 -7.43 -15.86
C GLU A 22 21.43 -6.40 -15.22
N SER A 23 20.37 -6.05 -15.95
CA SER A 23 19.37 -5.10 -15.51
C SER A 23 18.15 -5.85 -15.01
N PHE A 24 17.76 -5.59 -13.77
CA PHE A 24 16.53 -6.13 -13.19
C PHE A 24 15.27 -5.64 -13.92
N ILE A 25 15.37 -4.64 -14.81
CA ILE A 25 14.26 -4.16 -15.63
C ILE A 25 13.67 -5.30 -16.49
N GLY A 26 14.52 -6.22 -16.96
CA GLY A 26 14.07 -7.40 -17.72
C GLY A 26 13.25 -8.39 -16.89
N ASP A 27 13.39 -8.37 -15.56
CA ASP A 27 12.72 -9.28 -14.63
C ASP A 27 11.31 -8.76 -14.22
N ILE A 28 10.88 -7.59 -14.73
CA ILE A 28 9.58 -7.00 -14.40
C ILE A 28 8.44 -7.76 -15.10
N ASN A 29 7.58 -8.40 -14.29
CA ASN A 29 6.33 -9.00 -14.76
C ASN A 29 5.15 -8.08 -14.45
N TYR A 30 4.69 -7.34 -15.46
CA TYR A 30 3.59 -6.38 -15.30
C TYR A 30 2.24 -7.04 -15.00
N GLN A 31 1.99 -8.26 -15.49
CA GLN A 31 0.76 -8.99 -15.18
C GLN A 31 0.70 -9.38 -13.70
N LEU A 32 1.81 -9.89 -13.17
CA LEU A 32 1.95 -10.24 -11.76
C LEU A 32 1.89 -8.98 -10.87
N LEU A 33 2.46 -7.87 -11.34
CA LEU A 33 2.39 -6.59 -10.63
C LEU A 33 0.95 -6.09 -10.47
N GLU A 34 0.12 -6.14 -11.51
CA GLU A 34 -1.28 -5.76 -11.38
C GLU A 34 -2.06 -6.73 -10.46
N LYS A 35 -1.72 -8.03 -10.46
CA LYS A 35 -2.28 -8.99 -9.48
C LYS A 35 -1.93 -8.61 -8.04
N TYR A 36 -0.69 -8.18 -7.77
CA TYR A 36 -0.27 -7.70 -6.45
C TYR A 36 -1.02 -6.43 -6.04
N VAL A 37 -1.24 -5.51 -6.96
CA VAL A 37 -2.06 -4.31 -6.74
C VAL A 37 -3.49 -4.69 -6.34
N ASP A 38 -4.11 -5.62 -7.05
CA ASP A 38 -5.48 -6.05 -6.77
C ASP A 38 -5.58 -6.73 -5.38
N LEU A 39 -4.59 -7.55 -5.02
CA LEU A 39 -4.51 -8.16 -3.69
C LEU A 39 -4.37 -7.10 -2.60
N ALA A 40 -3.48 -6.11 -2.78
CA ALA A 40 -3.32 -5.02 -1.83
C ALA A 40 -4.62 -4.21 -1.65
N LEU A 41 -5.29 -3.83 -2.73
CA LEU A 41 -6.57 -3.12 -2.68
C LEU A 41 -7.66 -3.92 -1.97
N LYS A 42 -7.63 -5.25 -2.08
CA LYS A 42 -8.58 -6.16 -1.42
C LYS A 42 -8.26 -6.36 0.06
N ASN A 43 -6.99 -6.56 0.40
CA ASN A 43 -6.58 -7.08 1.69
C ASN A 43 -6.14 -5.99 2.67
N TYR A 44 -5.55 -4.89 2.19
CA TYR A 44 -4.86 -3.93 3.04
C TYR A 44 -5.80 -3.24 4.05
N PRO A 45 -5.53 -3.33 5.37
CA PRO A 45 -6.44 -2.82 6.40
C PRO A 45 -6.75 -1.32 6.29
N LYS A 46 -5.75 -0.50 5.98
CA LYS A 46 -5.93 0.95 5.87
C LYS A 46 -6.87 1.32 4.72
N ARG A 47 -6.85 0.57 3.62
CA ARG A 47 -7.81 0.72 2.52
C ARG A 47 -9.23 0.48 3.01
N LYS A 48 -9.44 -0.61 3.77
CA LYS A 48 -10.75 -0.95 4.36
C LYS A 48 -11.25 0.16 5.29
N MET A 49 -10.36 0.78 6.07
CA MET A 49 -10.69 1.93 6.92
C MET A 49 -11.19 3.14 6.12
N TYR A 50 -10.54 3.50 5.02
CA TYR A 50 -11.02 4.58 4.14
C TYR A 50 -12.38 4.24 3.52
N LYS A 51 -12.57 3.00 3.06
CA LYS A 51 -13.86 2.57 2.51
C LYS A 51 -14.98 2.61 3.55
N ALA A 52 -14.70 2.19 4.78
CA ALA A 52 -15.65 2.29 5.89
C ALA A 52 -16.01 3.75 6.22
N SER A 53 -15.02 4.66 6.13
CA SER A 53 -15.23 6.09 6.36
C SER A 53 -16.12 6.73 5.28
N GLU A 54 -15.92 6.39 4.00
CA GLU A 54 -16.80 6.76 2.89
C GLU A 54 -18.23 6.26 3.13
N LEU A 55 -18.40 4.98 3.47
CA LEU A 55 -19.72 4.38 3.72
C LEU A 55 -20.43 5.02 4.91
N SER A 56 -19.70 5.37 5.96
CA SER A 56 -20.22 6.10 7.12
C SER A 56 -20.72 7.49 6.71
N ALA A 57 -19.92 8.24 5.95
CA ALA A 57 -20.34 9.55 5.43
C ALA A 57 -21.56 9.44 4.50
N LYS A 58 -21.63 8.38 3.68
CA LYS A 58 -22.81 8.09 2.86
C LYS A 58 -24.06 7.86 3.71
N ALA A 59 -23.94 7.12 4.81
CA ALA A 59 -25.05 6.86 5.73
C ALA A 59 -25.56 8.16 6.37
N LYS A 60 -24.69 9.13 6.67
CA LYS A 60 -25.09 10.46 7.18
C LYS A 60 -26.02 11.21 6.24
N ILE A 61 -25.93 11.01 4.92
CA ILE A 61 -26.89 11.58 3.96
C ILE A 61 -28.30 11.03 4.22
N GLY A 62 -28.40 9.71 4.49
CA GLY A 62 -29.66 9.06 4.84
C GLY A 62 -30.23 9.61 6.15
N VAL A 63 -29.39 9.77 7.17
CA VAL A 63 -29.76 10.39 8.45
C VAL A 63 -30.24 11.83 8.26
N ALA A 64 -29.50 12.65 7.50
CA ALA A 64 -29.88 14.05 7.22
C ALA A 64 -31.22 14.15 6.45
N LYS A 65 -31.53 13.17 5.59
CA LYS A 65 -32.85 13.10 4.95
C LYS A 65 -33.94 12.66 5.93
N ALA A 66 -33.65 11.73 6.84
CA ALA A 66 -34.60 11.30 7.86
C ALA A 66 -35.00 12.45 8.79
N THR A 67 -34.14 13.46 8.97
CA THR A 67 -34.45 14.71 9.71
C THR A 67 -35.66 15.48 9.18
N TYR A 68 -36.12 15.23 7.94
CA TYR A 68 -37.42 15.75 7.50
C TYR A 68 -38.58 15.24 8.35
N LEU A 69 -38.47 14.02 8.89
CA LEU A 69 -39.49 13.43 9.77
C LEU A 69 -39.49 14.08 11.16
N ASP A 70 -38.35 14.62 11.60
CA ASP A 70 -38.25 15.36 12.87
C ASP A 70 -39.10 16.64 12.87
N ALA A 71 -39.56 17.09 11.69
CA ALA A 71 -40.54 18.17 11.59
C ALA A 71 -41.88 17.82 12.26
N PHE A 72 -42.16 16.53 12.49
CA PHE A 72 -43.39 16.05 13.12
C PHE A 72 -43.06 15.46 14.50
N THR A 73 -43.67 16.02 15.54
CA THR A 73 -43.59 15.44 16.90
C THR A 73 -44.99 15.07 17.35
N ALA A 74 -45.22 13.78 17.61
CA ALA A 74 -46.43 13.34 18.31
C ALA A 74 -46.18 13.38 19.82
N SER A 75 -47.12 13.95 20.57
CA SER A 75 -47.10 13.97 22.03
C SER A 75 -48.37 13.34 22.60
N TYR A 76 -48.19 12.69 23.74
CA TYR A 76 -49.27 12.19 24.57
C TYR A 76 -49.02 12.71 25.99
N ASN A 77 -50.00 13.40 26.54
CA ASN A 77 -49.97 13.89 27.90
C ASN A 77 -51.20 13.38 28.65
N TYR A 78 -51.01 12.91 29.89
CA TYR A 78 -52.10 12.52 30.78
C TYR A 78 -52.05 13.38 32.04
N SER A 79 -53.16 14.06 32.32
CA SER A 79 -53.31 14.90 33.51
C SER A 79 -54.44 14.36 34.40
N PRO A 80 -54.17 13.90 35.64
CA PRO A 80 -55.19 13.36 36.53
C PRO A 80 -56.19 14.44 37.02
N ASN A 81 -57.41 14.02 37.37
CA ASN A 81 -58.58 14.87 37.63
C ASN A 81 -58.44 15.93 38.75
N ASN A 82 -57.43 15.83 39.60
CA ASN A 82 -57.16 16.76 40.72
C ASN A 82 -55.93 17.66 40.50
N ALA A 83 -55.33 17.67 39.31
CA ALA A 83 -54.25 18.60 39.01
C ALA A 83 -54.80 20.03 38.98
N ALA A 84 -54.14 20.96 39.69
CA ALA A 84 -54.52 22.37 39.70
C ALA A 84 -54.55 22.89 38.25
N ARG A 85 -55.69 23.45 37.84
CA ARG A 85 -55.87 24.03 36.50
C ARG A 85 -55.00 25.28 36.39
N TYR A 86 -54.10 25.31 35.39
CA TYR A 86 -53.25 26.44 35.04
C TYR A 86 -52.65 27.20 36.26
N ASN A 87 -51.53 26.69 36.79
CA ASN A 87 -50.71 27.43 37.76
C ASN A 87 -49.26 27.49 37.27
N THR A 88 -48.39 28.26 37.96
CA THR A 88 -46.98 28.43 37.59
C THR A 88 -46.18 27.12 37.50
N ALA A 89 -46.69 26.02 38.09
CA ALA A 89 -46.11 24.68 38.08
C ALA A 89 -46.84 23.65 37.18
N ASN A 90 -48.03 23.98 36.62
CA ASN A 90 -48.82 23.10 35.76
C ASN A 90 -49.49 23.91 34.61
N PRO A 91 -48.91 23.89 33.40
CA PRO A 91 -49.41 24.66 32.26
C PRO A 91 -50.61 24.04 31.53
N TYR A 92 -51.11 22.87 31.97
CA TYR A 92 -52.19 22.17 31.27
C TYR A 92 -53.57 22.68 31.69
N THR A 93 -54.42 23.01 30.70
CA THR A 93 -55.75 23.59 30.89
C THR A 93 -56.88 22.55 30.92
N LEU A 94 -56.61 21.32 30.48
CA LEU A 94 -57.57 20.21 30.40
C LEU A 94 -57.11 19.02 31.25
N ASN A 95 -58.02 18.45 32.04
CA ASN A 95 -57.81 17.18 32.74
C ASN A 95 -58.14 16.02 31.79
N GLY A 96 -57.42 14.91 31.91
CA GLY A 96 -57.58 13.72 31.06
C GLY A 96 -56.43 13.50 30.08
N ILE A 97 -56.73 12.76 29.01
CA ILE A 97 -55.79 12.37 27.95
C ILE A 97 -55.73 13.46 26.87
N GLN A 98 -54.53 13.91 26.54
CA GLN A 98 -54.27 14.89 25.48
C GLN A 98 -53.31 14.27 24.45
N PHE A 99 -53.69 14.32 23.18
CA PHE A 99 -52.81 13.99 22.06
C PHE A 99 -52.49 15.27 21.29
N GLY A 100 -51.21 15.48 20.99
CA GLY A 100 -50.75 16.63 20.21
C GLY A 100 -49.90 16.17 19.03
N ILE A 101 -50.01 16.87 17.90
CA ILE A 101 -49.05 16.78 16.80
C ILE A 101 -48.48 18.17 16.61
N TYR A 102 -47.18 18.32 16.82
CA TYR A 102 -46.46 19.56 16.57
C TYR A 102 -45.76 19.48 15.23
N PHE A 103 -45.84 20.57 14.48
CA PHE A 103 -45.14 20.71 13.21
C PHE A 103 -44.12 21.86 13.30
N ASN A 104 -42.83 21.54 13.14
CA ASN A 104 -41.76 22.53 13.16
C ASN A 104 -41.31 22.87 11.74
N ILE A 105 -41.83 23.96 11.20
CA ILE A 105 -41.51 24.41 9.83
C ILE A 105 -40.03 24.84 9.69
N GLY A 106 -39.38 25.28 10.77
CA GLY A 106 -37.96 25.65 10.77
C GLY A 106 -37.05 24.47 10.39
N ILE A 107 -37.48 23.24 10.68
CA ILE A 107 -36.78 22.02 10.26
C ILE A 107 -36.78 21.91 8.74
N LEU A 108 -37.91 22.16 8.07
CA LEU A 108 -37.99 22.07 6.61
C LEU A 108 -37.07 23.06 5.88
N PHE A 109 -36.84 24.24 6.45
CA PHE A 109 -35.94 25.24 5.86
C PHE A 109 -34.45 24.91 6.07
N ARG A 110 -34.06 24.31 7.21
CA ARG A 110 -32.66 23.96 7.49
C ARG A 110 -32.21 22.62 6.92
N THR A 111 -33.12 21.64 6.81
CA THR A 111 -32.77 20.28 6.37
C THR A 111 -32.14 20.21 4.98
N PRO A 112 -32.56 20.98 3.95
CA PRO A 112 -31.87 20.99 2.65
C PRO A 112 -30.38 21.35 2.76
N ALA A 113 -30.03 22.31 3.63
CA ALA A 113 -28.65 22.71 3.86
C ALA A 113 -27.85 21.58 4.54
N LEU A 114 -28.45 20.89 5.52
CA LEU A 114 -27.84 19.73 6.19
C LEU A 114 -27.62 18.56 5.23
N VAL A 115 -28.58 18.28 4.34
CA VAL A 115 -28.43 17.25 3.31
C VAL A 115 -27.31 17.60 2.33
N ARG A 116 -27.21 18.87 1.93
CA ARG A 116 -26.11 19.34 1.07
C ARG A 116 -24.77 19.18 1.79
N GLN A 117 -24.67 19.59 3.06
CA GLN A 117 -23.47 19.41 3.86
C GLN A 117 -23.04 17.94 3.96
N ALA A 118 -23.97 17.03 4.27
CA ALA A 118 -23.68 15.60 4.35
C ALA A 118 -23.23 15.01 3.00
N LYS A 119 -23.75 15.52 1.87
CA LYS A 119 -23.27 15.13 0.53
C LYS A 119 -21.84 15.58 0.28
N GLU A 120 -21.49 16.81 0.64
CA GLU A 120 -20.12 17.28 0.48
C GLU A 120 -19.14 16.53 1.40
N GLU A 121 -19.55 16.20 2.62
CA GLU A 121 -18.74 15.35 3.52
C GLU A 121 -18.53 13.95 2.92
N HIS A 122 -19.56 13.35 2.33
CA HIS A 122 -19.41 12.09 1.60
C HIS A 122 -18.45 12.21 0.41
N ASN A 123 -18.57 13.28 -0.39
CA ASN A 123 -17.69 13.52 -1.52
C ASN A 123 -16.23 13.65 -1.08
N GLU A 124 -15.98 14.38 0.02
CA GLU A 124 -14.64 14.48 0.63
C GLU A 124 -14.08 13.09 0.98
N LYS A 125 -14.87 12.26 1.68
CA LYS A 125 -14.42 10.90 2.07
C LYS A 125 -14.25 9.97 0.87
N PHE A 126 -15.08 10.13 -0.16
CA PHE A 126 -14.95 9.39 -1.41
C PHE A 126 -13.66 9.73 -2.15
N TYR A 127 -13.30 11.01 -2.25
CA TYR A 127 -12.04 11.42 -2.87
C TYR A 127 -10.82 11.00 -2.04
N GLN A 128 -10.91 11.06 -0.71
CA GLN A 128 -9.85 10.53 0.18
C GLN A 128 -9.63 9.02 -0.03
N ALA A 129 -10.70 8.24 -0.21
CA ALA A 129 -10.58 6.81 -0.49
C ALA A 129 -9.95 6.54 -1.86
N GLN A 130 -10.30 7.32 -2.89
CA GLN A 130 -9.68 7.21 -4.22
C GLN A 130 -8.21 7.61 -4.24
N GLU A 131 -7.87 8.72 -3.59
CA GLU A 131 -6.48 9.16 -3.43
C GLU A 131 -5.67 8.05 -2.77
N TYR A 132 -6.22 7.44 -1.72
CA TYR A 132 -5.55 6.35 -1.04
C TYR A 132 -5.36 5.11 -1.94
N ASP A 133 -6.35 4.75 -2.76
CA ASP A 133 -6.22 3.67 -3.74
C ASP A 133 -5.09 3.96 -4.75
N ILE A 134 -4.89 5.20 -5.17
CA ILE A 134 -3.78 5.62 -6.05
C ILE A 134 -2.43 5.50 -5.33
N LEU A 135 -2.36 5.98 -4.08
CA LEU A 135 -1.13 5.91 -3.28
C LEU A 135 -0.73 4.45 -3.01
N LEU A 136 -1.69 3.59 -2.65
CA LEU A 136 -1.44 2.18 -2.42
C LEU A 136 -0.95 1.47 -3.69
N ARG A 137 -1.53 1.79 -4.85
CA ARG A 137 -1.05 1.30 -6.15
C ARG A 137 0.42 1.70 -6.39
N SER A 138 0.76 2.96 -6.13
CA SER A 138 2.13 3.45 -6.30
C SER A 138 3.10 2.77 -5.35
N GLU A 139 2.71 2.57 -4.10
CA GLU A 139 3.55 1.94 -3.09
C GLU A 139 3.83 0.47 -3.44
N VAL A 140 2.82 -0.30 -3.82
CA VAL A 140 2.99 -1.70 -4.27
C VAL A 140 3.97 -1.79 -5.44
N LYS A 141 3.87 -0.88 -6.42
CA LYS A 141 4.79 -0.83 -7.56
C LYS A 141 6.22 -0.54 -7.13
N LYS A 142 6.41 0.45 -6.26
CA LYS A 142 7.72 0.81 -5.71
C LYS A 142 8.34 -0.36 -4.94
N THR A 143 7.60 -1.00 -4.03
CA THR A 143 8.10 -2.13 -3.23
C THR A 143 8.37 -3.37 -4.09
N TYR A 144 7.59 -3.59 -5.16
CA TYR A 144 7.89 -4.65 -6.12
C TYR A 144 9.21 -4.41 -6.87
N TYR A 145 9.47 -3.18 -7.32
CA TYR A 145 10.75 -2.84 -7.96
C TYR A 145 11.92 -2.95 -6.99
N GLU A 146 11.71 -2.57 -5.72
CA GLU A 146 12.68 -2.77 -4.64
C GLU A 146 13.04 -4.25 -4.48
N TYR A 147 12.03 -5.11 -4.39
CA TYR A 147 12.22 -6.56 -4.31
C TYR A 147 13.01 -7.12 -5.49
N LEU A 148 12.71 -6.69 -6.72
CA LEU A 148 13.47 -7.10 -7.91
C LEU A 148 14.92 -6.60 -7.86
N ARG A 149 15.13 -5.35 -7.44
CA ARG A 149 16.47 -4.77 -7.29
C ARG A 149 17.31 -5.56 -6.29
N GLU A 150 16.78 -5.81 -5.10
CA GLU A 150 17.50 -6.56 -4.06
C GLU A 150 17.74 -8.02 -4.48
N SER A 151 16.83 -8.61 -5.27
CA SER A 151 17.05 -9.95 -5.82
C SER A 151 18.18 -9.98 -6.84
N ALA A 152 18.34 -8.91 -7.64
CA ALA A 152 19.45 -8.77 -8.57
C ALA A 152 20.76 -8.46 -7.83
N ASP A 153 20.75 -7.60 -6.82
CA ASP A 153 21.93 -7.29 -6.00
C ASP A 153 22.47 -8.56 -5.32
N LEU A 154 21.60 -9.37 -4.70
CA LEU A 154 22.00 -10.64 -4.12
C LEU A 154 22.67 -11.56 -5.16
N ARG A 155 22.15 -11.63 -6.37
CA ARG A 155 22.73 -12.45 -7.46
C ARG A 155 24.17 -12.02 -7.76
N VAL A 156 24.41 -10.72 -7.90
CA VAL A 156 25.72 -10.13 -8.18
C VAL A 156 26.68 -10.36 -7.01
N LYS A 157 26.25 -10.09 -5.77
CA LYS A 157 27.07 -10.27 -4.57
C LYS A 157 27.39 -11.74 -4.30
N ALA A 158 26.44 -12.64 -4.55
CA ALA A 158 26.66 -14.08 -4.47
C ALA A 158 27.70 -14.55 -5.51
N GLN A 159 27.59 -14.10 -6.76
CA GLN A 159 28.57 -14.42 -7.80
C GLN A 159 29.97 -13.89 -7.43
N THR A 160 30.05 -12.64 -6.96
CA THR A 160 31.31 -12.03 -6.51
C THR A 160 31.96 -12.83 -5.37
N TYR A 161 31.16 -13.32 -4.43
CA TYR A 161 31.66 -14.18 -3.36
C TYR A 161 32.20 -15.52 -3.90
N ILE A 162 31.49 -16.16 -4.84
CA ILE A 162 31.92 -17.42 -5.47
C ILE A 162 33.26 -17.22 -6.19
N ASP A 163 33.39 -16.14 -6.97
CA ASP A 163 34.60 -15.84 -7.74
C ASP A 163 35.80 -15.56 -6.81
N ASN A 164 35.60 -14.73 -5.79
CA ASN A 164 36.64 -14.42 -4.81
C ASN A 164 37.04 -15.66 -4.00
N LYS A 165 36.07 -16.50 -3.64
CA LYS A 165 36.34 -17.75 -2.94
C LYS A 165 37.17 -18.70 -3.79
N ALA A 166 36.83 -18.87 -5.07
CA ALA A 166 37.60 -19.69 -6.00
C ALA A 166 39.05 -19.16 -6.15
N ALA A 167 39.22 -17.84 -6.28
CA ALA A 167 40.54 -17.21 -6.33
C ALA A 167 41.34 -17.40 -5.05
N SER A 168 40.72 -17.23 -3.88
CA SER A 168 41.37 -17.41 -2.58
C SER A 168 41.75 -18.87 -2.32
N ASP A 169 40.90 -19.82 -2.69
CA ASP A 169 41.18 -21.26 -2.55
C ASP A 169 42.33 -21.67 -3.49
N GLY A 170 42.39 -21.10 -4.71
CA GLY A 170 43.52 -21.28 -5.63
C GLY A 170 44.85 -20.71 -5.09
N LEU A 171 44.82 -19.51 -4.51
CA LEU A 171 46.00 -18.89 -3.89
C LEU A 171 46.46 -19.64 -2.64
N ARG A 172 45.53 -20.20 -1.86
CA ARG A 172 45.89 -21.07 -0.73
C ARG A 172 46.73 -22.26 -1.19
N TYR A 173 46.30 -22.95 -2.24
CA TYR A 173 47.03 -24.11 -2.77
C TYR A 173 48.43 -23.74 -3.27
N LYS A 174 48.56 -22.60 -3.98
CA LYS A 174 49.86 -22.08 -4.43
C LYS A 174 50.75 -21.68 -3.25
N PHE A 175 50.18 -21.08 -2.21
CA PHE A 175 50.91 -20.69 -1.00
C PHE A 175 51.44 -21.91 -0.26
N GLU A 176 50.63 -22.97 -0.12
CA GLU A 176 51.03 -24.25 0.48
C GLU A 176 52.20 -24.91 -0.27
N LYS A 177 52.40 -24.58 -1.54
CA LYS A 177 53.56 -24.99 -2.36
C LYS A 177 54.72 -24.00 -2.37
N GLY A 178 54.59 -22.85 -1.72
CA GLY A 178 55.58 -21.76 -1.75
C GLY A 178 55.64 -20.99 -3.07
N GLU A 179 54.62 -21.09 -3.93
CA GLU A 179 54.58 -20.42 -5.25
C GLU A 179 54.09 -18.95 -5.18
N VAL A 180 53.48 -18.54 -4.06
CA VAL A 180 53.00 -17.16 -3.83
C VAL A 180 53.32 -16.71 -2.41
N SER A 181 53.29 -15.39 -2.17
CA SER A 181 53.59 -14.82 -0.85
C SER A 181 52.41 -14.96 0.14
N LEU A 182 52.73 -14.90 1.45
CA LEU A 182 51.71 -14.84 2.51
C LEU A 182 50.83 -13.58 2.38
N ASP A 183 51.41 -12.46 1.91
CA ASP A 183 50.71 -11.20 1.73
C ASP A 183 49.61 -11.32 0.65
N ASP A 184 49.92 -11.92 -0.50
CA ASP A 184 48.95 -12.13 -1.58
C ASP A 184 47.78 -13.04 -1.14
N TYR A 185 48.09 -14.13 -0.43
CA TYR A 185 47.06 -15.01 0.14
C TYR A 185 46.19 -14.27 1.18
N THR A 186 46.80 -13.49 2.06
CA THR A 186 46.07 -12.74 3.11
C THR A 186 45.15 -11.68 2.50
N LYS A 187 45.59 -11.00 1.44
CA LYS A 187 44.77 -10.05 0.67
C LYS A 187 43.55 -10.74 0.05
N ALA A 188 43.74 -11.87 -0.62
CA ALA A 188 42.64 -12.62 -1.23
C ALA A 188 41.63 -13.15 -0.19
N LYS A 189 42.11 -13.62 0.96
CA LYS A 189 41.26 -14.04 2.08
C LYS A 189 40.44 -12.87 2.65
N THR A 190 41.04 -11.69 2.77
CA THR A 190 40.36 -10.47 3.21
C THR A 190 39.26 -10.06 2.23
N LEU A 191 39.55 -10.06 0.92
CA LEU A 191 38.55 -9.78 -0.13
C LEU A 191 37.39 -10.77 -0.12
N THR A 192 37.67 -12.06 0.04
CA THR A 192 36.64 -13.11 0.15
C THR A 192 35.75 -12.90 1.38
N SER A 193 36.35 -12.51 2.50
CA SER A 193 35.63 -12.26 3.75
C SER A 193 34.71 -11.03 3.63
N TYR A 194 35.20 -9.96 2.99
CA TYR A 194 34.41 -8.77 2.68
C TYR A 194 33.25 -9.10 1.72
N ALA A 195 33.52 -9.82 0.62
CA ALA A 195 32.48 -10.22 -0.33
C ALA A 195 31.41 -11.11 0.31
N ASN A 196 31.78 -11.98 1.26
CA ASN A 196 30.82 -12.76 2.02
C ASN A 196 29.93 -11.87 2.92
N SER A 197 30.51 -10.86 3.57
CA SER A 197 29.76 -9.90 4.38
C SER A 197 28.74 -9.14 3.54
N GLU A 198 29.14 -8.67 2.36
CA GLU A 198 28.27 -7.98 1.41
C GLU A 198 27.13 -8.89 0.92
N ARG A 199 27.42 -10.16 0.61
CA ARG A 199 26.40 -11.16 0.26
C ARG A 199 25.37 -11.33 1.37
N LEU A 200 25.81 -11.47 2.62
CA LEU A 200 24.91 -11.63 3.77
C LEU A 200 24.01 -10.40 3.99
N LEU A 201 24.55 -9.19 3.76
CA LEU A 201 23.76 -7.96 3.81
C LEU A 201 22.70 -7.92 2.69
N ALA A 202 23.07 -8.31 1.47
CA ALA A 202 22.13 -8.41 0.36
C ALA A 202 21.02 -9.45 0.62
N GLU A 203 21.34 -10.59 1.26
CA GLU A 203 20.33 -11.57 1.68
C GLU A 203 19.32 -10.97 2.66
N LEU A 204 19.81 -10.24 3.67
CA LEU A 204 18.95 -9.57 4.63
C LEU A 204 18.05 -8.52 3.96
N ASN A 205 18.60 -7.73 3.04
CA ASN A 205 17.83 -6.70 2.35
C ASN A 205 16.76 -7.30 1.43
N LEU A 206 17.07 -8.39 0.73
CA LEU A 206 16.07 -9.13 -0.06
C LEU A 206 14.94 -9.66 0.83
N LEU A 207 15.25 -10.21 2.00
CA LEU A 207 14.23 -10.69 2.94
C LEU A 207 13.34 -9.56 3.43
N LYS A 208 13.90 -8.39 3.76
CA LYS A 208 13.12 -7.20 4.13
C LYS A 208 12.22 -6.73 3.00
N ALA A 209 12.76 -6.58 1.79
CA ALA A 209 11.98 -6.14 0.64
C ALA A 209 10.85 -7.13 0.30
N LYS A 210 11.09 -8.43 0.49
CA LYS A 210 10.06 -9.46 0.37
C LYS A 210 8.97 -9.29 1.42
N GLU A 211 9.33 -9.18 2.70
CA GLU A 211 8.37 -9.04 3.80
C GLU A 211 7.52 -7.76 3.66
N GLU A 212 8.13 -6.66 3.23
CA GLU A 212 7.43 -5.40 2.96
C GLU A 212 6.39 -5.55 1.84
N LEU A 213 6.74 -6.26 0.76
CA LEU A 213 5.80 -6.54 -0.33
C LEU A 213 4.65 -7.45 0.13
N GLU A 214 4.97 -8.53 0.86
CA GLU A 214 3.98 -9.46 1.42
C GLU A 214 3.02 -8.76 2.40
N ALA A 215 3.54 -7.85 3.23
CA ALA A 215 2.75 -7.06 4.15
C ALA A 215 1.78 -6.10 3.43
N LEU A 216 2.16 -5.54 2.29
CA LEU A 216 1.30 -4.68 1.48
C LEU A 216 0.18 -5.45 0.77
N ILE A 217 0.52 -6.60 0.17
CA ILE A 217 -0.47 -7.42 -0.57
C ILE A 217 -1.34 -8.27 0.37
N GLY A 218 -0.88 -8.52 1.59
CA GLY A 218 -1.57 -9.31 2.60
C GLY A 218 -1.57 -10.82 2.33
N GLU A 219 -0.59 -11.31 1.57
CA GLU A 219 -0.43 -12.72 1.21
C GLU A 219 1.06 -13.03 0.96
N GLU A 220 1.48 -14.27 1.18
CA GLU A 220 2.85 -14.69 0.88
C GLU A 220 3.09 -14.82 -0.64
N LEU A 221 4.24 -14.37 -1.14
CA LEU A 221 4.56 -14.40 -2.57
C LEU A 221 4.52 -15.82 -3.15
N LYS A 222 4.78 -16.84 -2.32
CA LYS A 222 4.75 -18.25 -2.75
C LYS A 222 3.37 -18.71 -3.24
N ASN A 223 2.29 -18.09 -2.76
CA ASN A 223 0.91 -18.45 -3.12
C ASN A 223 0.42 -17.71 -4.37
N VAL A 224 1.12 -16.64 -4.75
CA VAL A 224 0.68 -15.69 -5.78
C VAL A 224 1.50 -15.80 -7.07
N LYS A 225 2.68 -16.44 -7.00
CA LYS A 225 3.56 -16.77 -8.13
C LYS A 225 2.92 -17.71 -9.15
#